data_AF-A0A0D0BVZ6-F1
#
_entry.id   AF-A0A0D0BVZ6-F1
#
_cell.length_a   1.000
_cell.length_b   1.000
_cell.length_c   1.000
_cell.angle_alpha   90.00
_cell.angle_beta   90.00
_cell.angle_gamma   90.00
#
_symmetry.space_group_name_H-M   'P 1'
#
loop_
_entity.id
_entity.type
_entity.pdbx_description
1 polymer ?
#
loop_
_entity_poly.entity_id
_entity_poly.type
_entity_poly.pdbx_seq_one_letter_code
_entity_poly.pdbx_strand_id
1 'polypeptide(L)'
;MPWYSEYSSAGDLLWSAQFGVIGENYNEAYRILRFNWTGEPTWSPSMSLIQSSSSSIISIYVSWNGDTRTERWELLGASDSSGSDAVSLYNQSRTGFETTITFNTAVNSYGYYAVRALSADHTHLGVTEFTTSSQNGAVGRGGRRSLALMVLGIVIGLWAI
;
A
#
# COMPACT_ATOMS: atom_id res chain seq x y z
N MET A 1 4.36 12.21 27.01
CA MET A 1 3.25 11.29 27.36
C MET A 1 1.92 11.87 26.90
N PRO A 2 1.14 11.13 26.09
CA PRO A 2 -0.16 11.61 25.64
C PRO A 2 -1.22 11.48 26.75
N TRP A 3 -1.97 12.55 26.92
CA TRP A 3 -3.19 12.64 27.72
C TRP A 3 -4.31 13.08 26.79
N TYR A 4 -5.51 12.55 26.99
CA TYR A 4 -6.67 12.96 26.21
C TYR A 4 -7.92 12.96 27.08
N SER A 5 -8.80 13.91 26.79
CA SER A 5 -10.05 14.10 27.50
C SER A 5 -11.18 14.33 26.50
N GLU A 6 -12.31 13.70 26.74
CA GLU A 6 -13.53 13.84 25.96
C GLU A 6 -14.52 14.69 26.76
N TYR A 7 -15.11 15.68 26.09
CA TYR A 7 -16.10 16.57 26.68
C TYR A 7 -17.45 16.47 25.95
N SER A 8 -18.53 16.71 26.67
CA SER A 8 -19.88 16.88 26.12
C SER A 8 -19.94 18.17 25.29
N SER A 9 -21.00 18.34 24.50
CA SER A 9 -21.27 19.61 23.81
C SER A 9 -21.52 20.79 24.77
N ALA A 10 -21.84 20.50 26.04
CA ALA A 10 -22.00 21.49 27.10
C ALA A 10 -20.69 21.79 27.86
N GLY A 11 -19.59 21.08 27.53
CA GLY A 11 -18.29 21.25 28.16
C GLY A 11 -18.05 20.36 29.38
N ASP A 12 -18.92 19.39 29.66
CA ASP A 12 -18.75 18.46 30.77
C ASP A 12 -17.71 17.38 30.41
N LEU A 13 -16.80 17.07 31.32
CA LEU A 13 -15.84 15.98 31.11
C LEU A 13 -16.58 14.63 31.10
N LEU A 14 -16.60 13.96 29.96
CA LEU A 14 -17.18 12.62 29.81
C LEU A 14 -16.15 11.54 30.14
N TRP A 15 -14.91 11.73 29.71
CA TRP A 15 -13.85 10.75 29.93
C TRP A 15 -12.47 11.40 29.86
N SER A 16 -11.50 10.79 30.54
CA SER A 16 -10.09 11.14 30.40
C SER A 16 -9.24 9.88 30.53
N ALA A 17 -8.21 9.77 29.72
CA ALA A 17 -7.24 8.70 29.85
C ALA A 17 -5.82 9.16 29.59
N GLN A 18 -4.91 8.45 30.25
CA GLN A 18 -3.49 8.72 30.30
C GLN A 18 -2.74 7.46 29.91
N PHE A 19 -1.82 7.62 28.97
CA PHE A 19 -0.97 6.51 28.55
C PHE A 19 0.37 6.58 29.31
N GLY A 20 0.60 5.62 30.21
CA GLY A 20 1.79 5.54 31.05
C GLY A 20 1.73 6.36 32.35
N VAL A 21 2.73 6.23 33.21
CA VAL A 21 2.84 6.95 34.50
C VAL A 21 3.57 8.29 34.32
N ILE A 22 3.01 9.39 34.85
CA ILE A 22 3.60 10.74 34.71
C ILE A 22 4.95 10.76 35.41
N GLY A 23 6.00 11.19 34.69
CA GLY A 23 7.35 11.33 35.22
C GLY A 23 8.33 10.24 34.78
N GLU A 24 7.86 9.19 34.10
CA GLU A 24 8.71 8.19 33.47
C GLU A 24 8.80 8.42 31.95
N ASN A 25 10.01 8.73 31.46
CA ASN A 25 10.28 9.20 30.08
C ASN A 25 10.20 8.12 28.98
N TYR A 26 9.49 7.01 29.22
CA TYR A 26 9.50 5.86 28.30
C TYR A 26 8.17 5.58 27.61
N ASN A 27 7.13 6.38 27.86
CA ASN A 27 5.78 6.14 27.36
C ASN A 27 5.35 7.22 26.35
N GLU A 28 5.79 7.07 25.11
CA GLU A 28 5.38 7.91 23.98
C GLU A 28 4.40 7.13 23.09
N ALA A 29 3.22 7.69 22.86
CA ALA A 29 2.32 7.19 21.84
C ALA A 29 2.11 8.26 20.77
N TYR A 30 2.32 7.87 19.52
CA TYR A 30 2.16 8.72 18.34
C TYR A 30 0.71 8.77 17.82
N ARG A 31 -0.14 7.81 18.21
CA ARG A 31 -1.53 7.69 17.73
C ARG A 31 -2.44 7.09 18.79
N ILE A 32 -3.65 7.63 18.91
CA ILE A 32 -4.76 7.06 19.69
C ILE A 32 -5.96 6.93 18.74
N LEU A 33 -6.62 5.78 18.76
CA LEU A 33 -7.81 5.48 17.96
C LEU A 33 -9.02 5.49 18.90
N ARG A 34 -10.03 6.33 18.63
CA ARG A 34 -11.26 6.40 19.43
C ARG A 34 -12.38 5.51 18.88
N PHE A 35 -12.41 5.33 17.57
CA PHE A 35 -13.40 4.50 16.87
C PHE A 35 -12.74 3.79 15.70
N ASN A 36 -13.40 2.75 15.17
CA ASN A 36 -12.98 2.11 13.95
C ASN A 36 -13.11 3.13 12.80
N TRP A 37 -11.99 3.47 12.17
CA TRP A 37 -11.98 4.39 11.04
C TRP A 37 -12.00 3.59 9.74
N THR A 38 -13.02 3.85 8.91
CA THR A 38 -13.06 3.37 7.53
C THR A 38 -12.51 4.46 6.62
N GLY A 39 -11.40 4.18 5.97
CA GLY A 39 -10.79 5.06 4.99
C GLY A 39 -11.16 4.64 3.57
N GLU A 40 -11.64 5.60 2.78
CA GLU A 40 -12.11 5.41 1.40
C GLU A 40 -11.47 6.45 0.46
N PRO A 41 -10.22 6.25 0.04
CA PRO A 41 -9.54 7.20 -0.82
C PRO A 41 -10.25 7.37 -2.17
N THR A 42 -10.28 8.60 -2.68
CA THR A 42 -10.85 8.91 -4.00
C THR A 42 -9.83 8.74 -5.13
N TRP A 43 -8.60 8.32 -4.82
CA TRP A 43 -7.51 8.09 -5.77
C TRP A 43 -7.13 6.61 -5.80
N SER A 44 -6.56 6.18 -6.92
CA SER A 44 -6.15 4.79 -7.13
C SER A 44 -5.03 4.33 -6.18
N PRO A 45 -4.92 3.02 -5.91
CA PRO A 45 -3.74 2.44 -5.29
C PRO A 45 -2.47 2.73 -6.10
N SER A 46 -1.32 2.66 -5.44
CA SER A 46 0.01 2.84 -6.04
C SER A 46 0.72 1.51 -6.21
N MET A 47 1.44 1.36 -7.31
CA MET A 47 2.18 0.15 -7.65
C MET A 47 3.57 0.47 -8.21
N SER A 48 4.53 -0.38 -7.90
CA SER A 48 5.84 -0.47 -8.56
C SER A 48 6.07 -1.88 -9.07
N LEU A 49 6.58 -2.03 -10.29
CA LEU A 49 6.89 -3.31 -10.93
C LEU A 49 8.37 -3.36 -11.29
N ILE A 50 9.07 -4.32 -10.71
CA ILE A 50 10.48 -4.59 -10.98
C ILE A 50 10.62 -5.95 -11.64
N GLN A 51 11.28 -5.99 -12.79
CA GLN A 51 11.63 -7.23 -13.46
C GLN A 51 13.14 -7.33 -13.60
N SER A 52 13.71 -8.47 -13.20
CA SER A 52 15.12 -8.75 -13.46
C SER A 52 15.32 -9.15 -14.92
N SER A 53 16.39 -8.67 -15.57
CA SER A 53 16.72 -9.05 -16.95
C SER A 53 17.16 -10.51 -17.09
N SER A 54 17.60 -11.14 -16.00
CA SER A 54 18.07 -12.52 -15.96
C SER A 54 17.02 -13.53 -15.46
N SER A 55 15.80 -13.09 -15.17
CA SER A 55 14.76 -13.93 -14.59
C SER A 55 13.39 -13.65 -15.21
N SER A 56 12.57 -14.69 -15.33
CA SER A 56 11.15 -14.56 -15.66
C SER A 56 10.30 -14.25 -14.43
N ILE A 57 10.89 -13.67 -13.38
CA ILE A 57 10.18 -13.28 -12.16
C ILE A 57 10.01 -11.77 -12.14
N ILE A 58 8.78 -11.34 -11.91
CA ILE A 58 8.45 -9.95 -11.59
C ILE A 58 8.11 -9.82 -10.10
N SER A 59 8.57 -8.73 -9.50
CA SER A 59 8.23 -8.32 -8.15
C SER A 59 7.38 -7.06 -8.23
N ILE A 60 6.19 -7.14 -7.66
CA ILE A 60 5.21 -6.05 -7.63
C ILE A 60 5.01 -5.63 -6.19
N TYR A 61 5.19 -4.34 -5.94
CA TYR A 61 4.94 -3.72 -4.65
C TYR A 61 3.69 -2.85 -4.80
N VAL A 62 2.67 -3.14 -4.00
CA VAL A 62 1.38 -2.42 -4.05
C VAL A 62 1.03 -1.88 -2.68
N SER A 63 0.52 -0.65 -2.65
CA SER A 63 0.04 0.01 -1.44
C SER A 63 -1.12 0.95 -1.75
N TRP A 64 -1.98 1.21 -0.76
CA TRP A 64 -3.04 2.21 -0.89
C TRP A 64 -3.20 3.01 0.40
N ASN A 65 -2.55 4.17 0.40
CA ASN A 65 -2.57 5.05 1.55
C ASN A 65 -3.97 5.58 1.79
N GLY A 66 -4.45 5.36 3.02
CA GLY A 66 -5.77 5.80 3.44
C GLY A 66 -6.87 4.78 3.22
N ASP A 67 -6.66 3.68 2.50
CA ASP A 67 -7.67 2.62 2.39
C ASP A 67 -7.52 1.59 3.52
N THR A 68 -8.63 1.34 4.20
CA THR A 68 -8.72 0.38 5.31
C THR A 68 -9.63 -0.80 4.98
N ARG A 69 -10.14 -0.90 3.76
CA ARG A 69 -11.14 -1.89 3.33
C ARG A 69 -10.52 -3.01 2.50
N THR A 70 -9.35 -2.76 1.90
CA THR A 70 -8.63 -3.72 1.07
C THR A 70 -8.14 -4.88 1.92
N GLU A 71 -8.60 -6.07 1.57
CA GLU A 71 -8.22 -7.35 2.18
C GLU A 71 -7.34 -8.18 1.25
N ARG A 72 -7.54 -8.06 -0.06
CA ARG A 72 -6.80 -8.79 -1.08
C ARG A 72 -6.41 -7.92 -2.26
N TRP A 73 -5.33 -8.32 -2.90
CA TRP A 73 -4.79 -7.76 -4.11
C TRP A 73 -4.87 -8.81 -5.22
N GLU A 74 -5.51 -8.45 -6.33
CA GLU A 74 -5.61 -9.27 -7.53
C GLU A 74 -4.66 -8.71 -8.59
N LEU A 75 -3.66 -9.49 -8.98
CA LEU A 75 -2.76 -9.17 -10.09
C LEU A 75 -3.48 -9.43 -11.42
N LEU A 76 -3.48 -8.42 -12.27
CA LEU A 76 -4.04 -8.45 -13.61
C LEU A 76 -2.94 -8.37 -14.67
N GLY A 77 -3.13 -9.07 -15.79
CA GLY A 77 -2.32 -8.94 -17.00
C GLY A 77 -3.16 -8.53 -18.20
N ALA A 78 -2.64 -7.64 -19.05
CA ALA A 78 -3.30 -7.13 -20.25
C ALA A 78 -2.32 -7.01 -21.43
N SER A 79 -2.85 -7.02 -22.65
CA SER A 79 -2.02 -6.83 -23.85
C SER A 79 -1.66 -5.36 -24.11
N ASP A 80 -2.48 -4.43 -23.61
CA ASP A 80 -2.28 -2.99 -23.75
C ASP A 80 -2.54 -2.22 -22.44
N SER A 81 -2.20 -0.92 -22.44
CA SER A 81 -2.34 -0.04 -21.28
C SER A 81 -3.79 0.33 -20.95
N SER A 82 -4.77 0.02 -21.80
CA SER A 82 -6.18 0.28 -21.51
C SER A 82 -6.73 -0.74 -20.51
N GLY A 83 -6.13 -1.94 -20.44
CA GLY A 83 -6.61 -3.04 -19.62
C GLY A 83 -7.95 -3.61 -20.08
N SER A 84 -8.37 -3.34 -21.32
CA SER A 84 -9.67 -3.79 -21.86
C SER A 84 -9.79 -5.31 -21.96
N ASP A 85 -8.66 -6.01 -22.12
CA ASP A 85 -8.54 -7.45 -22.18
C ASP A 85 -7.95 -8.07 -20.90
N ALA A 86 -7.97 -7.32 -19.80
CA ALA A 86 -7.30 -7.72 -18.57
C ALA A 86 -7.83 -9.06 -18.01
N VAL A 87 -6.90 -9.95 -17.66
CA VAL A 87 -7.20 -11.23 -17.02
C VAL A 87 -6.57 -11.32 -15.64
N SER A 88 -7.23 -12.05 -14.73
CA SER A 88 -6.69 -12.34 -13.40
C SER A 88 -5.57 -13.39 -13.48
N LEU A 89 -4.43 -13.07 -12.86
CA LEU A 89 -3.24 -13.93 -12.82
C LEU A 89 -3.01 -14.54 -11.46
N TYR A 90 -3.19 -13.76 -10.39
CA TYR A 90 -2.84 -14.17 -9.04
C TYR A 90 -3.56 -13.33 -7.98
N ASN A 91 -3.83 -13.92 -6.82
CA ASN A 91 -4.41 -13.23 -5.67
C ASN A 91 -3.47 -13.32 -4.47
N GLN A 92 -3.28 -12.19 -3.78
CA GLN A 92 -2.45 -12.08 -2.58
C GLN A 92 -3.22 -11.39 -1.46
N SER A 93 -3.16 -11.95 -0.26
CA SER A 93 -3.73 -11.29 0.93
C SER A 93 -2.89 -10.06 1.29
N ARG A 94 -3.55 -8.98 1.70
CA ARG A 94 -2.85 -7.79 2.21
C ARG A 94 -2.07 -8.16 3.47
N THR A 95 -0.78 -7.87 3.48
CA THR A 95 0.11 -8.19 4.62
C THR A 95 0.46 -7.00 5.50
N GLY A 96 0.02 -5.79 5.14
CA GLY A 96 0.29 -4.57 5.89
C GLY A 96 0.03 -3.30 5.07
N PHE A 97 0.90 -2.30 5.26
CA PHE A 97 0.85 -1.04 4.49
C PHE A 97 1.16 -1.27 3.01
N GLU A 98 2.24 -2.00 2.74
CA GLU A 98 2.67 -2.43 1.40
C GLU A 98 2.58 -3.96 1.34
N THR A 99 2.20 -4.49 0.19
CA THR A 99 2.15 -5.93 -0.09
C THR A 99 2.99 -6.24 -1.31
N THR A 100 3.78 -7.32 -1.20
CA THR A 100 4.63 -7.80 -2.30
C THR A 100 3.96 -9.00 -2.99
N ILE A 101 3.88 -8.94 -4.32
CA ILE A 101 3.44 -10.03 -5.17
C ILE A 101 4.62 -10.43 -6.05
N THR A 102 4.97 -11.71 -6.02
CA THR A 102 5.99 -12.30 -6.89
C THR A 102 5.30 -13.19 -7.90
N PHE A 103 5.53 -12.95 -9.19
CA PHE A 103 4.86 -13.69 -10.25
C PHE A 103 5.86 -14.17 -11.31
N ASN A 104 5.68 -15.41 -11.77
CA ASN A 104 6.54 -16.00 -12.79
C ASN A 104 5.90 -15.87 -14.18
N THR A 105 6.49 -15.04 -15.03
CA THR A 105 6.04 -14.72 -16.38
C THR A 105 6.49 -15.74 -17.43
N ALA A 106 7.22 -16.81 -17.06
CA ALA A 106 7.65 -17.84 -18.01
C ALA A 106 6.47 -18.62 -18.63
N VAL A 107 5.36 -18.74 -17.89
CA VAL A 107 4.16 -19.48 -18.32
C VAL A 107 3.10 -18.53 -18.88
N ASN A 108 2.85 -17.41 -18.18
CA ASN A 108 1.83 -16.43 -18.53
C ASN A 108 2.46 -15.03 -18.53
N SER A 109 2.82 -14.53 -19.71
CA SER A 109 3.42 -13.20 -19.87
C SER A 109 2.44 -12.23 -20.52
N TYR A 110 2.39 -11.02 -19.98
CA TYR A 110 1.59 -9.90 -20.48
C TYR A 110 2.48 -8.66 -20.66
N GLY A 111 2.08 -7.77 -21.57
CA GLY A 111 2.79 -6.53 -21.82
C GLY A 111 2.57 -5.51 -20.70
N TYR A 112 1.38 -5.53 -20.10
CA TYR A 112 0.96 -4.60 -19.06
C TYR A 112 0.38 -5.34 -17.86
N TYR A 113 0.64 -4.79 -16.67
CA TYR A 113 0.14 -5.33 -15.41
C TYR A 113 -0.49 -4.21 -14.57
N ALA A 114 -1.51 -4.58 -13.81
CA ALA A 114 -2.13 -3.74 -12.80
C ALA A 114 -2.49 -4.58 -11.57
N VAL A 115 -2.76 -3.92 -10.45
CA VAL A 115 -3.26 -4.59 -9.25
C VAL A 115 -4.60 -4.00 -8.85
N ARG A 116 -5.58 -4.87 -8.62
CA ARG A 116 -6.92 -4.54 -8.18
C ARG A 116 -7.07 -4.80 -6.68
N ALA A 117 -7.58 -3.82 -5.95
CA ALA A 117 -7.96 -3.95 -4.55
C ALA A 117 -9.35 -4.60 -4.43
N LEU A 118 -9.43 -5.62 -3.58
CA LEU A 118 -10.65 -6.34 -3.25
C LEU A 118 -10.92 -6.29 -1.75
N SER A 119 -12.18 -6.09 -1.37
CA SER A 119 -12.66 -6.24 0.00
C SER A 119 -12.85 -7.72 0.39
N ALA A 120 -13.25 -7.95 1.65
CA ALA A 120 -13.50 -9.26 2.22
C ALA A 120 -14.52 -10.10 1.40
N ASP A 121 -15.54 -9.44 0.87
CA ASP A 121 -16.63 -9.99 0.04
C ASP A 121 -16.29 -10.03 -1.46
N HIS A 122 -15.03 -9.79 -1.83
CA HIS A 122 -14.54 -9.73 -3.22
C HIS A 122 -15.09 -8.55 -4.05
N THR A 123 -15.67 -7.54 -3.41
CA THR A 123 -16.06 -6.30 -4.10
C THR A 123 -14.82 -5.54 -4.57
N HIS A 124 -14.86 -5.05 -5.81
CA HIS A 124 -13.82 -4.20 -6.39
C HIS A 124 -13.84 -2.81 -5.74
N LEU A 125 -12.71 -2.42 -5.15
CA LEU A 125 -12.55 -1.12 -4.47
C LEU A 125 -11.79 -0.09 -5.32
N GLY A 126 -10.79 -0.54 -6.07
CA GLY A 126 -9.96 0.31 -6.93
C GLY A 126 -8.90 -0.49 -7.66
N VAL A 127 -8.26 0.12 -8.66
CA VAL A 127 -7.23 -0.51 -9.49
C VAL A 127 -6.10 0.48 -9.78
N THR A 128 -4.87 -0.01 -9.86
CA THR A 128 -3.71 0.79 -10.30
C THR A 128 -3.82 1.07 -11.80
N GLU A 129 -3.05 2.03 -12.30
CA GLU A 129 -2.82 2.14 -13.74
C GLU A 129 -2.13 0.88 -14.26
N PHE A 130 -2.42 0.50 -15.52
CA PHE A 130 -1.72 -0.57 -16.21
C PHE A 130 -0.34 -0.07 -16.66
N THR A 131 0.71 -0.74 -16.18
CA THR A 131 2.10 -0.35 -16.46
C THR A 131 2.94 -1.53 -16.94
N THR A 132 4.02 -1.23 -17.64
CA THR A 132 5.00 -2.22 -18.08
C THR A 132 6.07 -2.41 -17.02
N SER A 133 6.87 -3.47 -17.12
CA SER A 133 8.05 -3.58 -16.28
C SER A 133 9.11 -2.55 -16.67
N SER A 134 9.64 -1.79 -15.70
CA SER A 134 10.83 -0.99 -15.96
C SER A 134 12.03 -1.93 -15.95
N GLN A 135 12.69 -2.12 -17.08
CA GLN A 135 14.01 -2.74 -17.07
C GLN A 135 14.97 -1.76 -16.36
N ASN A 136 15.53 -2.19 -15.22
CA ASN A 136 16.47 -1.42 -14.40
C ASN A 136 15.95 -0.07 -13.87
N GLY A 137 15.04 -0.09 -12.88
CA GLY A 137 14.85 1.03 -11.94
C GLY A 137 14.59 2.43 -12.53
N ALA A 138 14.24 2.51 -13.81
CA ALA A 138 14.04 3.76 -14.52
C ALA A 138 12.53 4.01 -14.62
N VAL A 139 12.07 4.99 -13.84
CA VAL A 139 10.70 5.50 -13.88
C VAL A 139 10.34 5.88 -15.32
N GLY A 140 9.48 5.07 -15.95
CA GLY A 140 8.93 5.31 -17.27
C GLY A 140 8.15 6.62 -17.29
N ARG A 141 8.63 7.58 -18.07
CA ARG A 141 8.07 8.93 -18.19
C ARG A 141 6.91 8.90 -19.21
N GLY A 142 5.69 8.73 -18.73
CA GLY A 142 4.48 8.85 -19.55
C GLY A 142 3.20 8.90 -18.72
N GLY A 143 2.57 10.09 -18.64
CA GLY A 143 1.22 10.27 -18.08
C GLY A 143 1.17 10.68 -16.60
N ARG A 144 0.76 11.93 -16.36
CA ARG A 144 0.36 12.58 -15.08
C ARG A 144 1.10 12.12 -13.80
N ARG A 145 2.07 12.94 -13.38
CA ARG A 145 2.78 12.83 -12.10
C ARG A 145 1.80 12.80 -10.91
N SER A 146 1.54 11.63 -10.36
CA SER A 146 1.30 11.50 -8.92
C SER A 146 2.66 11.29 -8.26
N LEU A 147 3.10 12.24 -7.43
CA LEU A 147 4.31 12.07 -6.63
C LEU A 147 4.02 11.00 -5.56
N ALA A 148 4.38 9.75 -5.85
CA ALA A 148 4.50 8.72 -4.84
C ALA A 148 5.82 8.94 -4.09
N LEU A 149 5.73 9.50 -2.88
CA LEU A 149 6.86 9.53 -1.95
C LEU A 149 7.04 8.12 -1.38
N MET A 150 7.84 7.28 -2.05
CA MET A 150 8.24 5.97 -1.53
C MET A 150 9.44 6.18 -0.62
N VAL A 151 9.26 6.04 0.69
CA VAL A 151 10.37 6.04 1.65
C VAL A 151 11.05 4.67 1.56
N LEU A 152 12.01 4.55 0.64
CA LEU A 152 12.97 3.45 0.63
C LEU A 152 13.97 3.67 1.78
N GLY A 153 13.67 3.09 2.94
CA GLY A 153 14.61 2.98 4.04
C GLY A 153 15.73 2.00 3.69
N ILE A 154 16.74 2.47 2.95
CA ILE A 154 18.02 1.77 2.83
C ILE A 154 18.84 2.15 4.07
N VAL A 155 18.89 1.25 5.07
CA VAL A 155 19.93 1.31 6.10
C VAL A 155 21.08 0.43 5.63
N ILE A 156 22.05 1.04 4.93
CA ILE A 156 23.38 0.49 4.75
C ILE A 156 24.16 0.79 6.04
N GLY A 157 24.36 -0.23 6.86
CA GLY A 157 25.34 -0.19 7.94
C GLY A 157 26.64 -0.87 7.48
N LEU A 158 27.63 -0.07 7.07
CA LEU A 158 29.01 -0.49 6.85
C LEU A 158 29.90 0.13 7.95
N TRP A 159 30.33 -0.74 8.88
CA TRP A 159 31.60 -0.85 9.62
C TRP A 159 32.29 0.30 10.40
N ALA A 160 32.93 -0.18 11.49
CA ALA A 160 34.00 0.36 12.36
C ALA A 160 33.57 1.42 13.39
N ILE A 161 33.86 1.27 14.69
CA ILE A 161 35.10 0.81 15.37
C ILE A 161 34.79 -0.25 16.44
#